data_AF-A0A7D5I600-F1
#
_entry.id   AF-A0A7D5I600-F1
#
_cell.length_a   1.000
_cell.length_b   1.000
_cell.length_c   1.000
_cell.angle_alpha   90.00
_cell.angle_beta   90.00
_cell.angle_gamma   90.00
#
_symmetry.space_group_name_H-M   'P 1'
#
loop_
_entity.id
_entity.type
_entity.pdbx_description
1 polymer ?
#
loop_
_entity_poly.entity_id
_entity_poly.type
_entity_poly.pdbx_seq_one_letter_code
_entity_poly.pdbx_strand_id
1 'polypeptide(L)'
;MPPSAKLVFKVLEYGGLLTQKEIAEESYLPPRTIRYALGRLKDEGFLQERFYFKDARQSLYGLHNIPEISIDDNRMNEIAELKSGTIKIYSEKHEPMEQTVI
;
A
#
# COMPACT_ATOMS: atom_id res chain seq x y z
N MET A 1 3.09 7.65 -16.96
CA MET A 1 1.78 7.44 -16.32
C MET A 1 0.58 8.02 -17.09
N PRO A 2 -0.36 7.17 -17.56
CA PRO A 2 -1.66 7.59 -18.13
C PRO A 2 -2.58 8.33 -17.13
N PRO A 3 -3.61 9.06 -17.59
CA PRO A 3 -4.52 9.81 -16.70
C PRO A 3 -5.22 8.94 -15.66
N SER A 4 -5.70 7.75 -16.07
CA SER A 4 -6.34 6.80 -15.16
C SER A 4 -5.40 6.28 -14.07
N ALA A 5 -4.14 6.00 -14.42
CA ALA A 5 -3.13 5.57 -13.47
C ALA A 5 -2.79 6.68 -12.47
N LYS A 6 -2.74 7.94 -12.91
CA LYS A 6 -2.53 9.09 -12.02
C LYS A 6 -3.69 9.29 -11.04
N LEU A 7 -4.93 9.11 -11.49
CA LEU A 7 -6.09 9.17 -10.59
C LEU A 7 -6.05 8.04 -9.55
N VAL A 8 -5.83 6.80 -9.97
CA VAL A 8 -5.72 5.66 -9.05
C VAL A 8 -4.56 5.83 -8.07
N PHE A 9 -3.43 6.40 -8.51
CA PHE A 9 -2.32 6.75 -7.62
C PHE A 9 -2.80 7.68 -6.50
N LYS A 10 -3.55 8.74 -6.84
CA LYS A 10 -4.09 9.66 -5.84
C LYS A 10 -5.09 8.99 -4.90
N VAL A 11 -5.97 8.14 -5.41
CA VAL A 11 -6.89 7.36 -4.58
C VAL A 11 -6.14 6.49 -3.58
N LEU A 12 -5.07 5.80 -4.01
CA LEU A 12 -4.21 5.01 -3.12
C LEU A 12 -3.38 5.87 -2.16
N GLU A 13 -2.96 7.07 -2.57
CA GLU A 13 -2.24 8.02 -1.71
C GLU A 13 -3.09 8.47 -0.52
N TYR A 14 -4.39 8.72 -0.73
CA TYR A 14 -5.31 9.14 0.34
C TYR A 14 -5.91 7.95 1.12
N GLY A 15 -6.24 6.85 0.43
CA GLY A 15 -6.92 5.69 1.02
C GLY A 15 -5.99 4.59 1.54
N GLY A 16 -4.68 4.67 1.26
CA GLY A 16 -3.70 3.68 1.71
C GLY A 16 -3.84 2.33 1.00
N LEU A 17 -4.14 1.28 1.78
CA LEU A 17 -4.32 -0.08 1.27
C LEU A 17 -5.79 -0.34 0.96
N LEU A 18 -6.13 -0.44 -0.34
CA LEU A 18 -7.50 -0.63 -0.82
C LEU A 18 -7.61 -1.86 -1.72
N THR A 19 -8.75 -2.54 -1.67
CA THR A 19 -9.15 -3.56 -2.63
C THR A 19 -9.51 -2.93 -3.99
N GLN A 20 -9.54 -3.72 -5.07
CA GLN A 20 -9.98 -3.21 -6.38
C GLN A 20 -11.42 -2.66 -6.35
N LYS A 21 -12.27 -3.18 -5.45
CA LYS A 21 -13.66 -2.75 -5.29
C LYS A 21 -13.71 -1.37 -4.64
N GLU A 22 -12.98 -1.17 -3.56
CA GLU A 22 -12.90 0.14 -2.88
C GLU A 22 -12.28 1.19 -3.80
N ILE A 23 -11.24 0.85 -4.56
CA ILE A 23 -10.67 1.76 -5.58
C ILE A 23 -11.74 2.13 -6.63
N ALA A 24 -12.64 1.22 -6.98
CA ALA A 24 -13.72 1.51 -7.93
C ALA A 24 -14.76 2.46 -7.35
N GLU A 25 -15.11 2.29 -6.09
CA GLU A 25 -16.06 3.13 -5.37
C GLU A 25 -15.50 4.56 -5.20
N GLU A 26 -14.22 4.69 -4.85
CA GLU A 26 -13.56 5.99 -4.66
C GLU A 26 -13.24 6.72 -5.98
N SER A 27 -12.78 5.99 -7.00
CA SER A 27 -12.36 6.60 -8.28
C SER A 27 -13.50 6.78 -9.28
N TYR A 28 -14.65 6.13 -9.06
CA TYR A 28 -15.75 6.00 -10.02
C TYR A 28 -15.32 5.43 -11.38
N LEU A 29 -14.18 4.74 -11.45
CA LEU A 29 -13.68 4.13 -12.68
C LEU A 29 -14.27 2.73 -12.87
N PRO A 30 -14.52 2.30 -14.12
CA PRO A 30 -14.88 0.93 -14.40
C PRO A 30 -13.76 -0.06 -13.98
N PRO A 31 -14.10 -1.28 -13.52
CA PRO A 31 -13.11 -2.26 -13.06
C PRO A 31 -12.01 -2.60 -14.08
N ARG A 32 -12.30 -2.52 -15.38
CA ARG A 32 -11.29 -2.75 -16.44
C ARG A 32 -10.22 -1.66 -16.46
N THR A 33 -10.64 -0.41 -16.26
CA THR A 33 -9.74 0.75 -16.21
C THR A 33 -8.88 0.73 -14.96
N ILE A 34 -9.42 0.26 -13.83
CA ILE A 34 -8.66 0.09 -12.59
C ILE A 34 -7.57 -0.95 -12.76
N ARG A 35 -7.89 -2.12 -13.31
CA ARG A 35 -6.88 -3.16 -13.60
C ARG A 35 -5.78 -2.64 -14.51
N TYR A 36 -6.15 -1.90 -15.56
CA TYR A 36 -5.18 -1.24 -16.42
C TYR A 36 -4.30 -0.26 -15.62
N ALA A 37 -4.90 0.65 -14.85
CA ALA A 37 -4.21 1.63 -14.03
C ALA A 37 -3.24 0.99 -13.02
N LEU A 38 -3.69 -0.02 -12.27
CA LEU A 38 -2.86 -0.79 -11.34
C LEU A 38 -1.70 -1.48 -12.07
N GLY A 39 -1.95 -2.07 -13.24
CA GLY A 39 -0.89 -2.62 -14.09
C GLY A 39 0.17 -1.56 -14.45
N ARG A 40 -0.26 -0.36 -14.84
CA ARG A 40 0.67 0.75 -15.14
C ARG A 40 1.46 1.20 -13.91
N LEU A 41 0.83 1.27 -12.74
CA LEU A 41 1.51 1.63 -11.49
C LEU A 41 2.50 0.55 -11.04
N LYS A 42 2.20 -0.72 -11.32
CA LYS A 42 3.10 -1.85 -11.09
C LYS A 42 4.30 -1.81 -12.03
N ASP A 43 4.08 -1.59 -13.32
CA ASP A 43 5.14 -1.46 -14.32
C ASP A 43 6.10 -0.31 -14.00
N GLU A 44 5.57 0.79 -13.46
CA GLU A 44 6.34 1.97 -13.06
C GLU A 44 6.94 1.84 -11.63
N GLY A 45 6.70 0.73 -10.92
CA GLY A 45 7.30 0.44 -9.61
C GLY A 45 6.68 1.16 -8.42
N PHE A 46 5.52 1.80 -8.57
CA PHE A 46 4.86 2.51 -7.48
C PHE A 46 3.99 1.62 -6.60
N LEU A 47 3.51 0.50 -7.13
CA LEU A 47 2.45 -0.32 -6.52
C LEU A 47 3.01 -1.45 -5.65
N GLN A 48 2.49 -1.59 -4.43
CA GLN A 48 2.63 -2.79 -3.60
C GLN A 48 1.31 -3.56 -3.53
N GLU A 49 1.39 -4.90 -3.46
CA GLU A 49 0.25 -5.81 -3.35
C GLU A 49 0.40 -6.67 -2.10
N ARG A 50 -0.66 -6.79 -1.29
CA ARG A 50 -0.72 -7.63 -0.08
C ARG A 50 -1.95 -8.53 -0.12
N PHE A 51 -1.89 -9.68 0.55
CA PHE A 51 -3.05 -10.56 0.69
C PHE A 51 -4.12 -9.93 1.59
N TYR A 52 -5.40 -10.10 1.22
CA TYR A 52 -6.50 -9.68 2.07
C TYR A 52 -6.96 -10.81 2.99
N PHE A 53 -6.69 -10.69 4.29
CA PHE A 53 -7.02 -11.76 5.26
C PHE A 53 -8.52 -12.03 5.41
N LYS A 54 -9.38 -11.03 5.17
CA LYS A 54 -10.85 -11.21 5.28
C LYS A 54 -11.43 -11.98 4.09
N ASP A 55 -10.79 -11.91 2.92
CA ASP A 55 -11.15 -12.69 1.73
C ASP A 55 -9.89 -12.97 0.92
N ALA A 56 -9.34 -14.18 1.05
CA ALA A 56 -8.09 -14.59 0.41
C ALA A 56 -8.12 -14.57 -1.13
N ARG A 57 -9.31 -14.43 -1.74
CA ARG A 57 -9.46 -14.28 -3.20
C ARG A 57 -9.18 -12.85 -3.66
N GLN A 58 -9.02 -11.92 -2.73
CA GLN A 58 -8.77 -10.51 -3.00
C GLN A 58 -7.38 -10.10 -2.54
N SER A 59 -6.87 -9.06 -3.18
CA SER A 59 -5.63 -8.40 -2.80
C SER A 59 -5.91 -6.97 -2.36
N LEU A 60 -5.08 -6.46 -1.46
CA LEU A 60 -4.96 -5.06 -1.10
C LEU A 60 -3.84 -4.43 -1.92
N TYR A 61 -4.12 -3.26 -2.47
CA TYR A 61 -3.20 -2.47 -3.29
C TYR A 61 -2.87 -1.18 -2.55
N GLY A 62 -1.61 -0.76 -2.59
CA GLY A 62 -1.16 0.51 -2.04
C GLY A 62 0.10 1.00 -2.72
N LEU A 63 0.65 2.13 -2.27
CA LEU A 63 1.91 2.65 -2.79
C LEU A 63 3.08 2.23 -1.90
N HIS A 64 4.25 1.96 -2.49
CA HIS A 64 5.46 1.50 -1.78
C HIS A 64 5.98 2.45 -0.68
N ASN A 65 5.51 3.70 -0.65
CA ASN A 65 6.06 4.75 0.20
C ASN A 65 5.01 5.47 1.05
N ILE A 66 3.87 4.82 1.33
CA ILE A 66 2.92 5.35 2.31
C ILE A 66 3.33 4.77 3.67
N PRO A 67 3.91 5.58 4.60
CA PRO A 67 4.06 5.13 5.98
C PRO A 67 2.66 4.78 6.50
N GLU A 68 2.51 3.62 7.14
CA GLU A 68 1.24 3.20 7.75
C GLU A 68 0.79 4.27 8.75
N ILE A 69 -0.05 5.20 8.29
CA ILE A 69 -0.73 6.16 9.15
C ILE A 69 -2.01 5.47 9.59
N SER A 70 -1.87 4.53 10.54
CA SER A 70 -2.98 4.15 11.41
C SER A 70 -3.15 5.28 12.42
N ILE A 71 -4.00 6.25 12.12
CA ILE A 71 -4.48 7.22 13.12
C ILE A 71 -5.44 6.44 14.01
N ASP A 72 -4.91 5.91 15.11
CA ASP A 72 -5.67 5.71 16.32
C ASP A 72 -5.76 7.08 17.03
N ASP A 73 -6.93 7.41 17.59
CA ASP A 73 -7.36 8.74 18.05
C ASP A 73 -6.48 9.39 19.15
N ASN A 74 -5.37 8.75 19.56
CA ASN A 74 -4.59 9.13 20.74
C ASN A 74 -3.15 9.65 20.50
N ARG A 75 -2.62 9.74 19.26
CA ARG A 75 -1.17 10.02 19.05
C ARG A 75 -0.84 11.27 18.24
N MET A 76 -1.57 12.37 18.47
CA MET A 76 -1.30 13.65 17.80
C MET A 76 0.00 14.37 18.26
N ASN A 77 0.64 13.93 19.36
CA ASN A 77 1.78 14.65 19.95
C ASN A 77 3.17 14.09 19.63
N GLU A 78 3.29 12.93 18.98
CA GLU A 78 4.59 12.24 18.80
C GLU A 78 5.22 12.44 17.41
N ILE A 79 4.41 12.90 16.44
CA ILE A 79 4.80 13.02 15.02
C ILE A 79 5.81 14.17 14.80
N ALA A 80 5.85 15.16 15.71
CA ALA A 80 6.75 16.32 15.58
C ALA A 80 8.24 15.98 15.83
N GLU A 81 8.54 14.89 16.54
CA GLU A 81 9.88 14.67 17.11
C GLU A 81 10.73 13.62 16.35
N LEU A 82 10.11 12.76 15.52
CA LEU A 82 10.82 11.69 14.80
C LEU A 82 11.18 12.01 13.34
N LYS A 83 10.78 13.19 12.82
CA LYS A 83 11.01 13.59 11.42
C LYS A 83 12.47 13.86 11.03
N SER A 84 13.45 13.70 11.91
CA SER A 84 14.82 14.14 11.64
C SER A 84 15.82 13.04 11.22
N GLY A 85 15.58 11.73 11.45
CA GLY A 85 16.71 10.76 11.52
C GLY A 85 16.73 9.46 10.71
N THR A 86 15.60 8.88 10.27
CA THR A 86 15.55 7.41 10.09
C THR A 86 15.81 6.86 8.68
N ILE A 87 16.20 7.69 7.71
CA ILE A 87 16.67 7.22 6.38
C ILE A 87 18.07 6.58 6.55
N LYS A 88 18.25 5.51 7.34
CA LYS A 88 19.55 4.82 7.48
C LYS A 88 19.53 3.32 7.76
N ILE A 89 18.40 2.64 7.98
CA ILE A 89 18.42 1.27 8.54
C ILE A 89 17.86 0.13 7.67
N TYR A 90 17.53 0.33 6.38
CA TYR A 90 17.06 -0.75 5.51
C TYR A 90 18.20 -1.54 4.84
N SER A 91 19.16 -2.02 5.63
CA SER A 91 20.15 -3.01 5.20
C SER A 91 20.41 -3.97 6.35
N GLU A 92 20.33 -5.27 6.06
CA GLU A 92 20.68 -6.42 6.91
C GLU A 92 19.64 -6.87 7.97
N LYS A 93 18.80 -7.85 7.59
CA LYS A 93 18.93 -9.29 7.95
C LYS A 93 17.61 -10.03 7.71
N HIS A 94 17.63 -11.00 6.80
CA HIS A 94 16.63 -12.06 6.69
C HIS A 94 17.38 -13.40 6.67
N GLU A 95 17.12 -14.26 7.66
CA GLU A 95 17.36 -15.70 7.58
C GLU A 95 16.20 -16.45 8.26
N PRO A 96 15.67 -17.55 7.67
CA PRO A 96 14.59 -18.36 8.23
C PRO A 96 15.11 -19.59 8.99
N MET A 97 14.62 -19.84 10.21
CA MET A 97 14.90 -21.02 11.05
C MET A 97 13.67 -21.28 11.94
N GLU A 98 13.16 -22.47 12.22
CA GLU A 98 13.45 -23.84 11.81
C GLU A 98 12.28 -24.73 12.30
N GLN A 99 12.09 -25.89 11.65
CA GLN A 99 11.34 -27.00 12.25
C GLN A 99 12.08 -27.49 13.51
N THR A 100 11.36 -27.83 14.58
CA THR A 100 11.89 -28.78 15.58
C THR A 100 10.77 -29.68 16.09
N VAL A 101 11.04 -30.97 15.91
CA VAL A 101 10.31 -32.16 16.33
C VAL A 101 10.28 -32.26 17.85
N ILE A 102 9.19 -32.81 18.39
CA ILE A 102 9.21 -33.60 19.64
C ILE A 102 8.59 -34.96 19.32
#